data_AF-A0A917E1K5-F1
#
_entry.id   AF-A0A917E1K5-F1
#
_cell.length_a   1.000
_cell.length_b   1.000
_cell.length_c   1.000
_cell.angle_alpha   90.00
_cell.angle_beta   90.00
_cell.angle_gamma   90.00
#
_symmetry.space_group_name_H-M   'P 1'
#
loop_
_entity.id
_entity.type
_entity.pdbx_description
1 polymer ?
#
loop_
_entity_poly.entity_id
_entity_poly.type
_entity_poly.pdbx_seq_one_letter_code
_entity_poly.pdbx_strand_id
1 'polypeptide(L)' 'MTERFRDLTPRQILMLDRLDDGWAHKDSIGQPMRTLSDAMLATAFGLIDLDLATVSFGWHGIGGVRLTQDGRRMRDKG' A
#
# COMPACT_ATOMS: atom_id res chain seq x y z
N MET A 1 -28.81 -1.02 -5.89
CA MET A 1 -27.97 -2.23 -5.82
C MET A 1 -26.71 -1.89 -5.02
N THR A 2 -26.88 -1.51 -3.74
CA THR A 2 -25.93 -0.58 -3.09
C THR A 2 -25.52 -0.97 -1.67
N GLU A 3 -25.82 -2.19 -1.22
CA GLU A 3 -25.51 -2.61 0.16
C GLU A 3 -24.32 -3.58 0.29
N ARG A 4 -23.95 -4.32 -0.78
CA ARG A 4 -22.90 -5.36 -0.68
C ARG A 4 -21.46 -4.86 -0.49
N PHE A 5 -21.17 -3.58 -0.74
CA PHE A 5 -19.80 -3.06 -0.65
C PHE A 5 -19.41 -2.58 0.76
N ARG A 6 -20.38 -2.36 1.67
CA ARG A 6 -20.10 -1.88 3.03
C ARG A 6 -19.50 -2.93 3.96
N ASP A 7 -19.60 -4.22 3.59
CA ASP A 7 -19.14 -5.34 4.42
C ASP A 7 -17.69 -5.78 4.11
N LEU A 8 -16.98 -5.04 3.26
CA LEU A 8 -15.61 -5.40 2.91
C LEU A 8 -14.68 -5.16 4.11
N THR A 9 -14.01 -6.22 4.54
CA THR A 9 -12.93 -6.12 5.52
C THR A 9 -11.80 -5.26 4.95
N PRO A 10 -10.97 -4.63 5.81
CA PRO A 10 -9.81 -3.86 5.35
C PRO A 10 -8.88 -4.65 4.42
N ARG A 11 -8.74 -5.97 4.63
CA ARG A 11 -7.95 -6.84 3.76
C ARG A 11 -8.60 -7.03 2.38
N GLN A 12 -9.93 -7.11 2.31
CA GLN A 12 -10.63 -7.22 1.03
C GLN A 12 -10.58 -5.92 0.24
N ILE A 13 -10.62 -4.76 0.91
CA ILE A 13 -10.42 -3.44 0.26
C ILE A 13 -9.02 -3.37 -0.36
N LEU A 14 -7.97 -3.72 0.40
CA LEU A 14 -6.59 -3.76 -0.12
C LEU A 14 -6.41 -4.76 -1.27
N MET A 15 -7.12 -5.89 -1.23
CA MET A 15 -7.11 -6.88 -2.31
C MET A 15 -7.80 -6.35 -3.57
N LEU A 16 -8.86 -5.54 -3.43
CA LEU A 16 -9.50 -4.88 -4.56
C LEU A 16 -8.58 -3.84 -5.20
N ASP A 17 -7.92 -2.99 -4.40
CA ASP A 17 -6.97 -2.01 -4.91
C ASP A 17 -5.82 -2.69 -5.68
N ARG A 18 -5.34 -3.83 -5.18
CA ARG A 18 -4.34 -4.66 -5.87
C ARG A 18 -4.80 -5.22 -7.21
N LEU A 19 -6.08 -5.57 -7.34
CA LEU A 19 -6.62 -6.10 -8.59
C LEU A 19 -6.84 -4.98 -9.62
N ASP A 20 -7.00 -3.74 -9.16
CA ASP A 20 -7.29 -2.56 -9.99
C ASP A 20 -6.02 -1.76 -10.35
N ASP A 21 -4.95 -1.82 -9.55
CA ASP A 21 -3.82 -0.89 -9.68
C ASP A 21 -2.89 -1.13 -10.89
N GLY A 22 -3.03 -2.28 -11.58
CA GLY A 22 -2.24 -2.61 -12.77
C GLY A 22 -0.79 -3.02 -12.51
N TRP A 23 -0.41 -3.31 -11.26
CA TRP A 23 0.96 -3.70 -10.88
C TRP A 23 1.09 -5.20 -10.52
N ALA A 24 2.33 -5.70 -10.49
CA ALA A 24 2.60 -7.12 -10.29
C ALA A 24 2.25 -7.61 -8.86
N HIS A 25 1.67 -8.82 -8.77
CA HIS A 25 1.21 -9.54 -7.57
C HIS A 25 2.14 -9.47 -6.33
N LYS A 26 3.44 -9.27 -6.47
CA LYS A 26 4.38 -9.38 -5.33
C LYS A 26 4.48 -8.09 -4.50
N ASP A 27 3.87 -6.99 -4.95
CA ASP A 27 4.18 -5.65 -4.44
C ASP A 27 3.00 -4.93 -3.73
N SER A 28 1.81 -5.54 -3.66
CA SER A 28 0.56 -4.80 -3.38
C SER A 28 -0.08 -4.99 -2.00
N ILE A 29 0.64 -5.45 -0.97
CA ILE A 29 0.08 -5.38 0.40
C ILE A 29 0.82 -4.31 1.19
N GLY A 30 0.41 -3.06 0.98
CA GLY A 30 0.59 -2.06 2.03
C GLY A 30 -0.28 -2.49 3.21
N GLN A 31 0.31 -2.58 4.40
CA GLN A 31 -0.53 -2.55 5.61
C GLN A 31 -1.25 -1.19 5.64
N PRO A 32 -2.51 -1.13 6.09
CA PRO A 32 -3.17 0.15 6.30
C PRO A 32 -2.27 1.03 7.18
N MET A 33 -2.05 2.29 6.81
CA MET A 33 -1.18 3.17 7.61
C MET A 33 -1.60 3.24 9.09
N ARG A 34 -2.91 3.13 9.37
CA ARG A 34 -3.48 3.06 10.72
C ARG A 34 -3.10 1.82 11.55
N THR A 35 -2.58 0.76 10.92
CA THR A 35 -2.12 -0.46 11.61
C THR A 35 -0.61 -0.49 11.79
N LEU A 36 0.11 0.48 11.23
CA LEU A 36 1.54 0.64 11.42
C LEU A 36 1.81 1.31 12.77
N SER A 37 2.88 0.91 13.45
CA SER A 37 3.37 1.67 14.60
C SER A 37 3.99 3.00 14.15
N ASP A 38 4.13 3.96 15.05
CA ASP A 38 4.77 5.25 14.76
C ASP A 38 6.19 5.08 14.18
N ALA A 39 6.95 4.10 14.68
CA ALA A 39 8.27 3.77 14.15
C ALA A 39 8.24 3.24 12.71
N MET A 40 7.25 2.40 12.39
CA MET A 40 7.06 1.91 11.02
C MET A 40 6.60 3.03 10.09
N LEU A 41 5.73 3.94 10.56
CA LEU A 41 5.29 5.11 9.81
C LEU A 41 6.47 6.04 9.51
N ALA A 42 7.28 6.37 10.52
CA ALA A 42 8.49 7.19 10.33
C ALA A 42 9.46 6.56 9.31
N THR A 43 9.63 5.25 9.37
CA THR A 43 10.47 4.51 8.40
C THR A 43 9.87 4.57 6.98
N ALA A 44 8.56 4.38 6.86
CA ALA A 44 7.87 4.47 5.58
C ALA A 44 7.98 5.88 4.96
N PHE A 45 7.84 6.94 5.76
CA PHE A 45 8.04 8.31 5.29
C PHE A 45 9.48 8.56 4.84
N GLY A 46 10.48 8.04 5.56
CA GLY A 46 11.86 8.11 5.10
C GLY A 46 12.10 7.43 3.74
N LEU A 47 11.41 6.32 3.46
CA LEU A 47 11.47 5.67 2.14
C LEU A 47 10.73 6.45 1.05
N ILE A 48 9.65 7.16 1.41
CA ILE A 48 8.91 8.05 0.51
C ILE A 48 9.76 9.27 0.15
N ASP A 49 10.44 9.89 1.11
CA ASP A 49 11.33 11.03 0.88
C ASP A 49 12.53 10.70 -0.03
N LEU A 50 12.90 9.42 -0.10
CA LEU A 50 13.95 8.91 -0.99
C LEU A 50 13.42 8.47 -2.36
N ASP A 51 12.14 8.68 -2.67
CA ASP A 51 11.46 8.18 -3.87
C ASP A 51 11.53 6.64 -4.03
N LEU A 52 11.76 5.91 -2.92
CA LEU A 52 11.79 4.44 -2.90
C LEU A 52 10.43 3.83 -2.58
N ALA A 53 9.53 4.60 -1.97
CA ALA A 53 8.17 4.22 -1.69
C ALA A 53 7.18 5.34 -2.04
N THR A 54 5.89 5.00 -2.13
CA THR A 54 4.81 5.95 -2.38
C THR A 54 3.57 5.54 -1.60
N VAL A 55 2.74 6.54 -1.25
CA VAL A 55 1.43 6.31 -0.66
C VAL A 55 0.41 6.15 -1.78
N SER A 56 -0.33 5.05 -1.78
CA SER A 56 -1.54 4.92 -2.58
C SER A 56 -2.76 5.03 -1.67
N PHE A 57 -3.69 5.90 -2.03
CA PHE A 57 -4.99 5.97 -1.39
C PHE A 57 -5.93 5.03 -2.13
N GLY A 58 -6.30 3.94 -1.45
CA GLY A 58 -7.23 2.95 -1.96
C GLY A 58 -8.70 3.32 -1.77
N TRP A 59 -9.59 2.39 -2.10
CA TRP A 59 -11.02 2.56 -1.87
C TRP A 59 -11.33 2.81 -0.38
N HIS A 60 -12.35 3.65 -0.11
CA HIS A 60 -12.68 4.14 1.24
C HIS A 60 -11.56 4.90 1.98
N GLY A 61 -10.57 5.44 1.26
CA GLY A 61 -9.52 6.28 1.85
C GLY A 61 -8.52 5.50 2.70
N ILE A 62 -8.46 4.18 2.55
CA ILE A 62 -7.45 3.36 3.21
C ILE A 62 -6.13 3.58 2.47
N GLY A 63 -5.24 4.36 3.10
CA GLY A 63 -3.88 4.58 2.62
C GLY A 63 -2.97 3.38 2.90
N GLY A 64 -2.23 2.95 1.89
CA GLY A 64 -1.17 1.96 1.98
C GLY A 64 0.14 2.51 1.43
N VAL A 65 1.26 1.98 1.92
CA VAL A 65 2.61 2.30 1.42
C VAL A 65 3.10 1.17 0.53
N ARG A 66 3.68 1.50 -0.63
CA ARG A 66 4.25 0.52 -1.58
C ARG A 66 5.57 1.02 -2.18
N LEU A 67 6.41 0.10 -2.67
CA LEU A 67 7.69 0.45 -3.32
C LEU A 67 7.48 1.07 -4.72
N THR A 68 8.33 2.02 -5.08
CA THR A 68 8.48 2.53 -6.46
C THR A 68 9.32 1.56 -7.31
N GLN A 69 9.52 1.88 -8.59
CA GLN A 69 10.42 1.10 -9.44
C GLN A 69 11.86 1.13 -8.93
N ASP A 70 12.34 2.26 -8.43
CA ASP A 70 13.68 2.38 -7.89
C ASP A 70 13.81 1.74 -6.51
N GLY A 71 12.77 1.82 -5.67
CA GLY A 71 12.69 1.03 -4.45
C GLY A 71 12.78 -0.47 -4.68
N ARG A 72 12.14 -0.97 -5.74
CA ARG A 72 12.27 -2.38 -6.15
C ARG A 72 13.69 -2.72 -6.58
N ARG A 73 14.31 -1.89 -7.43
CA ARG A 73 15.70 -2.09 -7.85
C ARG A 73 16.66 -2.10 -6.67
N MET A 74 16.42 -1.27 -5.65
CA MET A 74 17.22 -1.25 -4.42
C MET A 74 17.04 -2.51 -3.59
N ARG A 75 15.81 -2.99 -3.39
CA ARG A 75 15.53 -4.26 -2.70
C ARG A 75 16.26 -5.42 -3.35
N ASP A 76 16.20 -5.53 -4.67
CA ASP A 76 16.77 -6.66 -5.41
C ASP A 76 18.32 -6.64 -5.48
N LYS A 77 18.95 -5.54 -5.06
CA LYS A 77 20.41 -5.38 -4.96
C LYS A 77 20.99 -5.72 -3.59
N GLY A 78 20.15 -5.82 -2.55
CA GLY A 78 20.53 -6.16 -1.17
C GLY A 78 20.16 -7.59 -0.81
#